data_AF-X1I8J0-F1
#
_entry.id   AF-X1I8J0-F1
#
_cell.length_a   1.000
_cell.length_b   1.000
_cell.length_c   1.000
_cell.angle_alpha   90.00
_cell.angle_beta   90.00
_cell.angle_gamma   90.00
#
_symmetry.space_group_name_H-M   'P 1'
#
loop_
_entity.id
_entity.type
_entity.pdbx_description
1 polymer ?
#
loop_
_entity_poly.entity_id
_entity_poly.type
_entity_poly.pdbx_seq_one_letter_code
_entity_poly.pdbx_strand_id
1 'polypeptide(L)'
;KAFKSYAEAKGHSPALAEAMVDPDVEAVWVNVEGANKILYRSQFKELELERGARMIEVVCEKEKLLTLTAEEAVKYGFAEGVVAGRTGLLDALGYSGARVVDVGMSKSERASRFVSGPFISGIFMLIGVTALFVAIYSTSATAAAVSAFAFGLFFWSQFVAGNASGLEMFLFFVGVILMGVEIFVLPGFGVAGVSGVILILVSLVLALLPPGILSAAPEIGEWRGKALFVSLGTVFGALVAAVASIIALMRIMPRVP
;
A
#
# COMPACT_ATOMS: atom_id res chain seq x y z
N LYS A 1 -8.99 -22.63 -8.87
CA LYS A 1 -10.19 -22.86 -9.73
C LYS A 1 -10.51 -21.73 -10.70
N ALA A 2 -10.38 -20.43 -10.35
CA ALA A 2 -10.71 -19.34 -11.27
C ALA A 2 -9.83 -19.30 -12.53
N PHE A 3 -8.52 -19.55 -12.39
CA PHE A 3 -7.55 -19.50 -13.51
C PHE A 3 -7.82 -20.56 -14.58
N LYS A 4 -8.06 -21.80 -14.16
CA LYS A 4 -8.41 -22.92 -15.05
C LYS A 4 -9.63 -22.63 -15.92
N SER A 5 -10.75 -22.28 -15.28
CA SER A 5 -12.01 -22.05 -16.00
C SER A 5 -11.91 -20.85 -16.95
N TYR A 6 -11.12 -19.83 -16.58
CA TYR A 6 -10.90 -18.67 -17.44
C TYR A 6 -10.03 -19.03 -18.65
N ALA A 7 -8.95 -19.79 -18.45
CA ALA A 7 -8.08 -20.25 -19.51
C ALA A 7 -8.84 -21.11 -20.54
N GLU A 8 -9.65 -22.07 -20.06
CA GLU A 8 -10.51 -22.91 -20.91
C GLU A 8 -11.48 -22.05 -21.74
N ALA A 9 -12.15 -21.08 -21.11
CA ALA A 9 -13.10 -20.19 -21.78
C ALA A 9 -12.45 -19.29 -22.85
N LYS A 10 -11.14 -19.04 -22.74
CA LYS A 10 -10.37 -18.24 -23.69
C LYS A 10 -9.54 -19.08 -24.65
N GLY A 11 -9.61 -20.40 -24.58
CA GLY A 11 -8.88 -21.31 -25.46
C GLY A 11 -7.38 -21.45 -25.14
N HIS A 12 -6.95 -21.07 -23.94
CA HIS A 12 -5.57 -21.26 -23.47
C HIS A 12 -5.42 -22.55 -22.65
N SER A 13 -4.18 -23.05 -22.52
CA SER A 13 -3.90 -24.27 -21.73
C SER A 13 -4.22 -24.05 -20.26
N PRO A 14 -5.11 -24.85 -19.65
CA PRO A 14 -5.46 -24.70 -18.24
C PRO A 14 -4.31 -25.16 -17.32
N ALA A 15 -3.55 -26.15 -17.76
CA ALA A 15 -2.35 -26.62 -17.06
C ALA A 15 -1.28 -25.53 -17.00
N LEU A 16 -1.11 -24.78 -18.09
CA LEU A 16 -0.19 -23.64 -18.14
C LEU A 16 -0.61 -22.53 -17.16
N ALA A 17 -1.89 -22.14 -17.19
CA ALA A 17 -2.41 -21.07 -16.34
C ALA A 17 -2.39 -21.44 -14.84
N GLU A 18 -2.72 -22.69 -14.49
CA GLU A 18 -2.65 -23.13 -13.09
C GLU A 18 -1.20 -23.26 -12.59
N ALA A 19 -0.25 -23.71 -13.43
CA ALA A 19 1.16 -23.80 -13.04
C ALA A 19 1.79 -22.44 -12.69
N MET A 20 1.21 -21.32 -13.15
CA MET A 20 1.67 -19.96 -12.81
C MET A 20 1.21 -19.50 -11.42
N VAL A 21 0.25 -20.19 -10.81
CA VAL A 21 -0.40 -19.76 -9.55
C VAL A 21 -0.46 -20.85 -8.48
N ASP A 22 -0.17 -22.10 -8.85
CA ASP A 22 -0.20 -23.26 -7.98
C ASP A 22 1.09 -24.08 -8.15
N PRO A 23 1.99 -24.10 -7.14
CA PRO A 23 3.26 -24.82 -7.21
C PRO A 23 3.09 -26.34 -7.22
N ASP A 24 1.92 -26.88 -6.85
CA ASP A 24 1.66 -28.32 -6.92
C ASP A 24 1.31 -28.79 -8.34
N VAL A 25 1.14 -27.86 -9.29
CA VAL A 25 0.74 -28.18 -10.66
C VAL A 25 1.95 -28.41 -11.56
N GLU A 26 2.03 -29.61 -12.10
CA GLU A 26 3.04 -29.99 -13.09
C GLU A 26 2.48 -29.90 -14.52
N ALA A 27 3.12 -29.08 -15.35
CA ALA A 27 2.76 -28.88 -16.75
C ALA A 27 3.83 -29.45 -17.67
N VAL A 28 3.40 -30.19 -18.70
CA VAL A 28 4.29 -30.82 -19.70
C VAL A 28 3.85 -30.46 -21.11
N TRP A 29 4.82 -30.22 -21.99
CA TRP A 29 4.57 -30.01 -23.40
C TRP A 29 4.67 -31.34 -24.13
N VAL A 30 3.60 -31.71 -24.83
CA VAL A 30 3.44 -33.05 -25.40
C VAL A 30 2.96 -32.96 -26.84
N ASN A 31 3.37 -33.94 -27.65
CA ASN A 31 2.80 -34.18 -28.97
C ASN A 31 1.77 -35.33 -28.87
N VAL A 32 0.51 -35.03 -29.20
CA VAL A 32 -0.57 -36.00 -29.26
C VAL A 32 -1.11 -36.00 -30.68
N GLU A 33 -0.98 -37.11 -31.39
CA GLU A 33 -1.50 -37.28 -32.77
C GLU A 33 -1.06 -36.16 -33.73
N GLY A 34 0.18 -35.67 -33.58
CA GLY A 34 0.74 -34.60 -34.42
C GLY A 34 0.45 -33.18 -33.94
N ALA A 35 -0.37 -32.99 -32.91
CA ALA A 35 -0.64 -31.69 -32.31
C ALA A 35 0.16 -31.48 -31.00
N ASN A 36 0.84 -30.34 -30.90
CA ASN A 36 1.55 -29.95 -29.68
C ASN A 36 0.57 -29.29 -28.70
N LYS A 37 0.50 -29.78 -27.46
CA LYS A 37 -0.36 -29.24 -26.40
C LYS A 37 0.34 -29.26 -25.05
N ILE A 38 -0.03 -28.34 -24.17
CA ILE A 38 0.43 -28.32 -22.78
C ILE A 38 -0.65 -28.93 -21.91
N LEU A 39 -0.30 -29.99 -21.20
CA LEU A 39 -1.20 -30.78 -20.37
C LEU A 39 -0.64 -30.93 -18.95
N TYR A 40 -1.50 -31.34 -18.03
CA TYR A 40 -1.04 -31.78 -16.71
C TYR A 40 -0.22 -33.07 -16.86
N ARG A 41 0.80 -33.27 -16.02
CA ARG A 41 1.59 -34.52 -16.04
C ARG A 41 0.73 -35.77 -15.87
N SER A 42 -0.37 -35.69 -15.11
CA SER A 42 -1.33 -36.79 -14.95
C SER A 42 -2.02 -37.16 -16.26
N GLN A 43 -2.50 -36.17 -17.02
CA GLN A 43 -3.15 -36.37 -18.32
C GLN A 43 -2.18 -36.91 -19.37
N PHE A 44 -0.91 -36.49 -19.31
CA PHE A 44 0.11 -37.04 -20.21
C PHE A 44 0.30 -38.56 -20.00
N LYS A 45 0.40 -39.02 -18.75
CA LYS A 45 0.58 -40.46 -18.46
C LYS A 45 -0.55 -41.33 -19.03
N GLU A 46 -1.78 -40.84 -18.96
CA GLU A 46 -2.96 -41.51 -19.53
C GLU A 46 -2.89 -41.56 -21.07
N LEU A 47 -2.59 -40.43 -21.72
CA LEU A 47 -2.50 -40.34 -23.18
C LEU A 47 -1.29 -41.05 -23.78
N GLU A 48 -0.19 -41.18 -23.03
CA GLU A 48 0.98 -41.97 -23.42
C GLU A 48 0.59 -43.45 -23.56
N LEU A 49 -0.19 -43.97 -22.61
CA LEU A 49 -0.68 -45.35 -22.60
C LEU A 49 -1.74 -45.61 -23.68
N GLU A 50 -2.69 -44.70 -23.87
CA GLU A 50 -3.83 -44.91 -24.78
C GLU A 50 -3.52 -44.57 -26.25
N ARG A 51 -2.73 -43.51 -26.47
CA ARG A 51 -2.59 -42.87 -27.79
C ARG A 51 -1.13 -42.69 -28.21
N GLY A 52 -0.17 -43.23 -27.45
CA GLY A 52 1.25 -43.11 -27.75
C GLY A 52 1.76 -41.67 -27.75
N ALA A 53 1.18 -40.79 -26.92
CA ALA A 53 1.63 -39.42 -26.77
C ALA A 53 3.11 -39.34 -26.40
N ARG A 54 3.84 -38.36 -26.96
CA ARG A 54 5.28 -38.16 -26.70
C ARG A 54 5.50 -36.88 -25.93
N MET A 55 6.26 -36.95 -24.83
CA MET A 55 6.71 -35.75 -24.12
C MET A 55 7.82 -35.06 -24.91
N ILE A 56 7.68 -33.75 -25.08
CA ILE A 56 8.69 -32.88 -25.70
C ILE A 56 9.58 -32.32 -24.59
N GLU A 57 8.97 -31.64 -23.62
CA GLU A 57 9.69 -31.06 -22.49
C GLU A 57 8.77 -30.89 -21.27
N VAL A 58 9.40 -30.72 -20.10
CA VAL A 58 8.71 -30.34 -18.87
C VAL A 58 8.64 -28.83 -18.83
N VAL A 59 7.43 -28.28 -18.79
CA VAL A 59 7.20 -26.83 -18.77
C VAL A 59 7.27 -26.30 -17.34
N CYS A 60 6.68 -27.02 -16.38
CA CYS A 60 6.75 -26.69 -14.97
C CYS A 60 6.88 -27.96 -14.12
N GLU A 61 7.85 -27.97 -13.22
CA GLU A 61 8.01 -29.00 -12.18
C GLU A 61 7.19 -28.66 -10.94
N LYS A 62 6.94 -29.68 -10.13
CA LYS A 62 6.30 -29.51 -8.82
C LYS A 62 7.19 -28.66 -7.92
N GLU A 63 6.55 -27.94 -7.00
CA GLU A 63 7.17 -27.04 -6.01
C GLU A 63 7.81 -25.78 -6.62
N LYS A 64 7.57 -25.52 -7.91
CA LYS A 64 8.01 -24.29 -8.60
C LYS A 64 6.81 -23.63 -9.26
N LEU A 65 6.74 -22.30 -9.17
CA LEU A 65 5.79 -21.53 -9.96
C LEU A 65 6.37 -21.31 -11.36
N LEU A 66 5.52 -21.50 -12.36
CA LEU A 66 5.89 -21.26 -13.75
C LEU A 66 6.11 -19.76 -13.98
N THR A 67 7.30 -19.43 -14.47
CA THR A 67 7.64 -18.10 -14.99
C THR A 67 8.11 -18.27 -16.43
N LEU A 68 7.64 -17.40 -17.32
CA LEU A 68 7.93 -17.46 -18.75
C LEU A 68 8.66 -16.20 -19.18
N THR A 69 9.69 -16.36 -20.00
CA THR A 69 10.20 -15.28 -20.85
C THR A 69 9.17 -14.92 -21.93
N ALA A 70 9.37 -13.77 -22.60
CA ALA A 70 8.46 -13.36 -23.67
C ALA A 70 8.44 -14.39 -24.82
N GLU A 71 9.60 -14.96 -25.15
CA GLU A 71 9.77 -15.97 -26.19
C GLU A 71 9.10 -17.30 -25.80
N GLU A 72 9.26 -17.74 -24.54
CA GLU A 72 8.57 -18.94 -24.04
C GLU A 72 7.06 -18.76 -23.98
N ALA A 73 6.58 -17.57 -23.60
CA ALA A 73 5.16 -17.26 -23.61
C ALA A 73 4.56 -17.40 -25.01
N VAL A 74 5.27 -16.97 -26.06
CA VAL A 74 4.84 -17.18 -27.45
C VAL A 74 4.93 -18.66 -27.83
N LYS A 75 6.05 -19.33 -27.52
CA LYS A 75 6.27 -20.77 -27.80
C LYS A 75 5.14 -21.64 -27.23
N TYR A 76 4.66 -21.31 -26.03
CA TYR A 76 3.61 -22.05 -25.32
C TYR A 76 2.18 -21.56 -25.61
N GLY A 77 2.00 -20.57 -26.47
CA GLY A 77 0.68 -20.03 -26.82
C GLY A 77 0.02 -19.25 -25.67
N PHE A 78 0.81 -18.75 -24.73
CA PHE A 78 0.38 -17.81 -23.70
C PHE A 78 0.32 -16.38 -24.24
N ALA A 79 1.22 -16.02 -25.16
CA ALA A 79 1.25 -14.74 -25.85
C ALA A 79 1.14 -14.91 -27.37
N GLU A 80 0.54 -13.95 -28.06
CA GLU A 80 0.39 -13.96 -29.52
C GLU A 80 1.65 -13.47 -30.26
N GLY A 81 2.52 -12.71 -29.59
CA GLY A 81 3.75 -12.20 -30.19
C GLY A 81 4.57 -11.33 -29.23
N VAL A 82 5.77 -10.96 -29.68
CA VAL A 82 6.68 -10.05 -28.98
C VAL A 82 6.93 -8.82 -29.84
N VAL A 83 6.83 -7.63 -29.25
CA VAL A 83 6.97 -6.35 -29.95
C VAL A 83 7.92 -5.39 -29.21
N ALA A 84 8.64 -4.58 -29.98
CA ALA A 84 9.55 -3.57 -29.43
C ALA A 84 8.77 -2.33 -28.96
N GLY A 85 8.23 -2.41 -27.74
CA GLY A 85 7.58 -1.29 -27.06
C GLY A 85 6.20 -0.91 -27.60
N ARG A 86 5.69 0.23 -27.11
CA ARG A 86 4.28 0.62 -27.32
C ARG A 86 3.92 0.87 -28.78
N THR A 87 4.81 1.48 -29.55
CA THR A 87 4.56 1.75 -30.97
C THR A 87 4.41 0.45 -31.75
N GLY A 88 5.34 -0.50 -31.58
CA GLY A 88 5.26 -1.81 -32.22
C GLY A 88 4.02 -2.61 -31.80
N LEU A 89 3.57 -2.46 -30.54
CA LEU A 89 2.32 -3.05 -30.08
C LEU A 89 1.10 -2.48 -30.79
N LEU A 90 1.03 -1.15 -30.96
CA LEU A 90 -0.09 -0.51 -31.64
C LEU A 90 -0.15 -0.93 -33.12
N ASP A 91 1.00 -1.04 -33.77
CA ASP A 91 1.08 -1.51 -35.16
C ASP A 91 0.63 -2.96 -35.30
N ALA A 92 1.09 -3.84 -34.41
CA ALA A 92 0.67 -5.25 -34.38
C ALA A 92 -0.84 -5.42 -34.16
N LEU A 93 -1.46 -4.53 -33.38
CA LEU A 93 -2.90 -4.54 -33.11
C LEU A 93 -3.73 -3.80 -34.18
N GLY A 94 -3.11 -3.24 -35.22
CA GLY A 94 -3.80 -2.49 -36.27
C GLY A 94 -4.27 -1.08 -35.85
N TYR A 95 -3.72 -0.55 -34.76
CA TYR A 95 -4.00 0.80 -34.24
C TYR A 95 -2.88 1.80 -34.60
N SER A 96 -2.19 1.58 -35.73
CA SER A 96 -1.19 2.52 -36.25
C SER A 96 -1.78 3.93 -36.39
N GLY A 97 -1.14 4.92 -35.79
CA GLY A 97 -1.61 6.31 -35.81
C GLY A 97 -2.78 6.62 -34.87
N ALA A 98 -3.22 5.67 -34.03
CA ALA A 98 -4.22 5.95 -33.02
C ALA A 98 -3.75 7.03 -32.03
N ARG A 99 -4.67 7.92 -31.63
CA ARG A 99 -4.40 8.91 -30.60
C ARG A 99 -4.24 8.21 -29.25
N VAL A 100 -3.00 8.09 -28.77
CA VAL A 100 -2.76 7.58 -27.42
C VAL A 100 -3.00 8.68 -26.40
N VAL A 101 -3.86 8.39 -25.42
CA VAL A 101 -4.11 9.28 -24.29
C VAL A 101 -3.43 8.67 -23.06
N ASP A 102 -2.32 9.27 -22.67
CA ASP A 102 -1.60 8.88 -21.46
C ASP A 102 -2.31 9.43 -20.22
N VAL A 103 -2.87 8.53 -19.42
CA VAL A 103 -3.45 8.86 -18.11
C VAL A 103 -2.31 8.92 -17.10
N GLY A 104 -1.63 10.07 -17.05
CA GLY A 104 -0.63 10.38 -16.04
C GLY A 104 -1.24 10.95 -14.76
N MET A 105 -0.47 10.95 -13.67
CA MET A 105 -0.86 11.64 -12.44
C MET A 105 -1.14 13.12 -12.71
N SER A 106 -2.30 13.59 -12.26
CA SER A 106 -2.66 15.01 -12.39
C SER A 106 -1.75 15.89 -11.52
N LYS A 107 -1.65 17.19 -11.85
CA LYS A 107 -0.90 18.15 -11.01
C LYS A 107 -1.46 18.18 -9.57
N SER A 108 -2.78 18.07 -9.43
CA SER A 108 -3.47 18.03 -8.13
C SER A 108 -3.14 16.77 -7.34
N GLU A 109 -3.04 15.61 -8.00
CA GLU A 109 -2.63 14.36 -7.34
C GLU A 109 -1.17 14.43 -6.88
N ARG A 110 -0.28 14.98 -7.71
CA ARG A 110 1.13 15.17 -7.32
C ARG A 110 1.26 16.12 -6.13
N ALA A 111 0.50 17.21 -6.11
CA ALA A 111 0.48 18.14 -4.97
C ALA A 111 -0.08 17.49 -3.71
N SER A 112 -1.18 16.73 -3.83
CA SER A 112 -1.78 15.95 -2.73
C SER A 112 -0.74 15.01 -2.11
N ARG A 113 -0.08 14.19 -2.93
CA ARG A 113 0.97 13.24 -2.48
C ARG A 113 2.17 13.92 -1.84
N PHE A 114 2.51 15.12 -2.30
CA PHE A 114 3.62 15.88 -1.70
C PHE A 114 3.24 16.35 -0.29
N VAL A 115 2.10 17.01 -0.14
CA VAL A 115 1.66 17.56 1.16
C VAL A 115 1.34 16.45 2.16
N SER A 116 0.78 15.33 1.71
CA SER A 116 0.53 14.15 2.56
C SER A 116 1.76 13.28 2.80
N GLY A 117 2.91 13.66 2.22
CA GLY A 117 4.15 12.91 2.37
C GLY A 117 4.60 12.87 3.84
N PRO A 118 5.32 11.80 4.26
CA PRO A 118 5.78 11.63 5.64
C PRO A 118 6.54 12.84 6.19
N PHE A 119 7.39 13.46 5.37
CA PHE A 119 8.20 14.61 5.79
C PHE A 119 7.34 15.84 6.11
N ILE A 120 6.43 16.23 5.21
CA ILE A 120 5.57 17.41 5.41
C ILE A 120 4.56 17.17 6.54
N SER A 121 4.01 15.95 6.60
CA SER A 121 3.13 15.55 7.70
C SER A 121 3.83 15.59 9.05
N GLY A 122 5.08 15.12 9.11
CA GLY A 122 5.92 15.23 10.30
C GLY A 122 6.17 16.68 10.72
N ILE A 123 6.33 17.61 9.76
CA ILE A 123 6.45 19.05 10.06
C ILE A 123 5.15 19.61 10.65
N PHE A 124 3.98 19.27 10.08
CA PHE A 124 2.70 19.71 10.65
C PHE A 124 2.48 19.15 12.06
N MET A 125 2.83 17.89 12.30
CA MET A 125 2.80 17.30 13.65
C MET A 125 3.77 18.00 14.59
N LEU A 126 5.01 18.25 14.16
CA LEU A 126 6.02 18.97 14.95
C LEU A 126 5.48 20.33 15.39
N ILE A 127 5.00 21.14 14.45
CA ILE A 127 4.43 22.46 14.74
C ILE A 127 3.22 22.32 15.66
N GLY A 128 2.32 21.38 15.36
CA GLY A 128 1.11 21.13 16.15
C GLY A 128 1.40 20.78 17.60
N VAL A 129 2.28 19.80 17.83
CA VAL A 129 2.67 19.34 19.18
C VAL A 129 3.42 20.44 19.94
N THR A 130 4.39 21.10 19.32
CA THR A 130 5.13 22.19 19.97
C THR A 130 4.21 23.37 20.31
N ALA A 131 3.33 23.78 19.40
CA ALA A 131 2.37 24.86 19.66
C ALA A 131 1.33 24.45 20.72
N LEU A 132 0.88 23.20 20.74
CA LEU A 132 -0.03 22.68 21.77
C LEU A 132 0.62 22.75 23.15
N PHE A 133 1.88 22.33 23.26
CA PHE A 133 2.63 22.42 24.51
C PHE A 133 2.74 23.86 25.01
N VAL A 134 3.13 24.79 24.12
CA VAL A 134 3.20 26.22 24.46
C VAL A 134 1.83 26.75 24.88
N ALA A 135 0.76 26.36 24.19
CA ALA A 135 -0.60 26.77 24.52
C ALA A 135 -1.02 26.36 25.93
N ILE A 136 -0.71 25.12 26.33
CA ILE A 136 -1.05 24.60 27.66
C ILE A 136 -0.19 25.27 28.74
N TYR A 137 1.11 25.38 28.53
CA TYR A 137 2.03 25.93 29.54
C TYR A 137 1.82 27.44 29.75
N SER A 138 1.73 28.20 28.66
CA SER A 138 1.59 29.66 28.72
C SER A 138 0.13 30.14 28.70
N THR A 139 -0.85 29.24 28.67
CA THR A 139 -2.28 29.54 28.50
C THR A 139 -2.54 30.48 27.30
N SER A 140 -1.81 30.26 26.20
CA SER A 140 -1.82 31.15 25.04
C SER A 140 -2.85 30.72 23.99
N ALA A 141 -3.85 31.58 23.78
CA ALA A 141 -4.86 31.37 22.73
C ALA A 141 -4.27 31.37 21.32
N THR A 142 -3.21 32.16 21.08
CA THR A 142 -2.55 32.20 19.76
C THR A 142 -1.81 30.90 19.48
N ALA A 143 -1.10 30.34 20.47
CA ALA A 143 -0.45 29.05 20.33
C ALA A 143 -1.48 27.90 20.15
N ALA A 144 -2.63 27.98 20.83
CA ALA A 144 -3.73 27.04 20.63
C ALA A 144 -4.27 27.09 19.19
N ALA A 145 -4.44 28.29 18.62
CA ALA A 145 -4.88 28.47 17.24
C ALA A 145 -3.85 27.92 16.23
N VAL A 146 -2.55 28.14 16.46
CA VAL A 146 -1.47 27.57 15.62
C VAL A 146 -1.47 26.05 15.67
N SER A 147 -1.64 25.46 16.86
CA SER A 147 -1.76 24.02 17.03
C SER A 147 -2.95 23.45 16.26
N ALA A 148 -4.14 24.03 16.46
CA ALA A 148 -5.35 23.61 15.76
C ALA A 148 -5.21 23.73 14.24
N PHE A 149 -4.57 24.80 13.76
CA PHE A 149 -4.32 25.00 12.33
C PHE A 149 -3.33 23.97 11.78
N ALA A 150 -2.24 23.68 12.49
CA ALA A 150 -1.25 22.70 12.06
C ALA A 150 -1.82 21.28 12.01
N PHE A 151 -2.57 20.86 13.04
CA PHE A 151 -3.27 19.57 13.02
C PHE A 151 -4.39 19.56 11.96
N GLY A 152 -5.08 20.68 11.76
CA GLY A 152 -6.05 20.83 10.67
C GLY A 152 -5.43 20.60 9.29
N LEU A 153 -4.26 21.20 9.03
CA LEU A 153 -3.50 20.97 7.80
C LEU A 153 -2.99 19.52 7.68
N PHE A 154 -2.55 18.93 8.79
CA PHE A 154 -2.18 17.51 8.82
C PHE A 154 -3.35 16.62 8.40
N PHE A 155 -4.50 16.69 9.07
CA PHE A 155 -5.66 15.86 8.73
C PHE A 155 -6.22 16.17 7.35
N TRP A 156 -6.24 17.45 6.94
CA TRP A 156 -6.63 17.85 5.59
C TRP A 156 -5.74 17.21 4.53
N SER A 157 -4.42 17.23 4.71
CA SER A 157 -3.48 16.65 3.76
C SER A 157 -3.70 15.14 3.60
N GLN A 158 -3.96 14.43 4.70
CA GLN A 158 -4.19 13.00 4.70
C GLN A 158 -5.56 12.63 4.14
N PHE A 159 -6.57 13.48 4.35
CA PHE A 159 -7.89 13.32 3.75
C PHE A 159 -7.84 13.46 2.22
N VAL A 160 -7.15 14.49 1.72
CA VAL A 160 -6.99 14.72 0.27
C VAL A 160 -6.13 13.63 -0.39
N ALA A 161 -5.25 12.96 0.37
CA ALA A 161 -4.50 11.81 -0.10
C ALA A 161 -5.26 10.47 -0.01
N GLY A 162 -6.43 10.46 0.62
CA GLY A 162 -7.24 9.26 0.83
C GLY A 162 -6.72 8.33 1.94
N ASN A 163 -5.78 8.79 2.77
CA ASN A 163 -5.24 8.02 3.90
C ASN A 163 -6.10 8.16 5.16
N ALA A 164 -6.64 9.37 5.41
CA ALA A 164 -7.47 9.64 6.59
C ALA A 164 -8.95 9.80 6.21
N SER A 165 -9.82 9.42 7.13
CA SER A 165 -11.27 9.55 7.07
C SER A 165 -11.79 10.35 8.27
N GLY A 166 -13.11 10.39 8.46
CA GLY A 166 -13.71 11.02 9.64
C GLY A 166 -13.37 10.31 10.96
N LEU A 167 -13.01 9.02 10.93
CA LEU A 167 -12.70 8.23 12.12
C LEU A 167 -11.43 8.74 12.81
N GLU A 168 -10.35 8.93 12.06
CA GLU A 168 -9.05 9.34 12.60
C GLU A 168 -9.16 10.74 13.23
N MET A 169 -9.83 11.66 12.54
CA MET A 169 -10.11 13.00 13.04
C MET A 169 -10.95 12.96 14.32
N PHE A 170 -11.98 12.11 14.36
CA PHE A 170 -12.80 11.91 15.55
C PHE A 170 -12.00 11.38 16.74
N LEU A 171 -11.19 10.34 16.55
CA LEU A 171 -10.32 9.79 17.61
C LEU A 171 -9.34 10.83 18.15
N PHE A 172 -8.76 11.66 17.26
CA PHE A 172 -7.87 12.74 17.65
C PHE A 172 -8.57 13.75 18.57
N PHE A 173 -9.73 14.26 18.16
CA PHE A 173 -10.46 15.25 18.97
C PHE A 173 -10.97 14.67 20.29
N VAL A 174 -11.47 13.44 20.30
CA VAL A 174 -11.84 12.75 21.54
C VAL A 174 -10.63 12.62 22.45
N GLY A 175 -9.46 12.25 21.91
CA GLY A 175 -8.23 12.16 22.66
C GLY A 175 -7.78 13.50 23.26
N VAL A 176 -7.85 14.59 22.47
CA VAL A 176 -7.55 15.96 22.95
C VAL A 176 -8.54 16.41 24.03
N ILE A 177 -9.83 16.11 23.89
CA ILE A 177 -10.84 16.43 24.90
C ILE A 177 -10.57 15.66 26.19
N LEU A 178 -10.27 14.36 26.12
CA LEU A 178 -9.93 13.55 27.29
C LEU A 178 -8.68 14.07 28.01
N MET A 179 -7.67 14.49 27.25
CA MET A 179 -6.49 15.18 27.79
C MET A 179 -6.87 16.49 28.49
N GLY A 180 -7.76 17.30 27.89
CA GLY A 180 -8.25 18.53 28.50
C GLY A 180 -9.03 18.27 29.79
N VAL A 181 -9.90 17.25 29.82
CA VAL A 181 -10.65 16.87 31.02
C VAL A 181 -9.70 16.45 32.15
N GLU A 182 -8.67 15.66 31.84
CA GLU A 182 -7.65 15.31 32.84
C GLU A 182 -6.95 16.57 33.39
N ILE A 183 -6.49 17.47 32.52
CA ILE A 183 -5.73 18.66 32.94
C ILE A 183 -6.60 19.66 33.74
N PHE A 184 -7.86 19.86 33.36
CA PHE A 184 -8.69 20.94 33.91
C PHE A 184 -9.71 20.48 34.97
N VAL A 185 -10.10 19.21 34.99
CA VAL A 185 -11.21 18.72 35.85
C VAL A 185 -10.74 17.70 36.87
N LEU A 186 -9.81 16.82 36.52
CA LEU A 186 -9.36 15.73 37.39
C LEU A 186 -8.04 16.09 38.08
N PRO A 187 -7.93 15.97 39.42
CA PRO A 187 -6.65 16.13 40.10
C PRO A 187 -5.81 14.86 39.92
N GLY A 188 -5.00 14.77 38.86
CA GLY A 188 -4.07 13.65 38.64
C GLY A 188 -3.64 13.43 37.18
N PHE A 189 -2.99 12.28 36.94
CA PHE A 189 -2.86 11.68 35.60
C PHE A 189 -3.44 10.27 35.65
N GLY A 190 -4.76 10.19 35.46
CA GLY A 190 -5.55 8.98 35.54
C GLY A 190 -5.82 8.34 34.19
N VAL A 191 -6.92 7.57 34.15
CA VAL A 191 -7.34 6.80 32.98
C VAL A 191 -7.69 7.72 31.80
N ALA A 192 -8.26 8.91 32.06
CA ALA A 192 -8.65 9.83 30.99
C ALA A 192 -7.41 10.40 30.27
N GLY A 193 -6.38 10.82 31.02
CA GLY A 193 -5.09 11.25 30.45
C GLY A 193 -4.41 10.17 29.62
N VAL A 194 -4.24 8.96 30.16
CA VAL A 194 -3.63 7.84 29.43
C VAL A 194 -4.41 7.49 28.17
N SER A 195 -5.73 7.38 28.27
CA SER A 195 -6.60 7.08 27.14
C SER A 195 -6.55 8.18 26.08
N GLY A 196 -6.49 9.44 26.51
CA GLY A 196 -6.35 10.60 25.63
C GLY A 196 -5.06 10.55 24.81
N VAL A 197 -3.92 10.31 25.46
CA VAL A 197 -2.63 10.13 24.76
C VAL A 197 -2.68 8.98 23.76
N ILE A 198 -3.21 7.82 24.17
CA ILE A 198 -3.33 6.65 23.29
C ILE A 198 -4.18 6.98 22.07
N LEU A 199 -5.35 7.60 22.25
CA LEU A 199 -6.23 7.98 21.14
C LEU A 199 -5.56 8.97 20.19
N ILE A 200 -4.84 9.97 20.71
CA ILE A 200 -4.07 10.91 19.89
C ILE A 200 -3.02 10.15 19.08
N LEU A 201 -2.19 9.32 19.71
CA LEU A 201 -1.13 8.59 19.01
C LEU A 201 -1.68 7.63 17.95
N VAL A 202 -2.73 6.87 18.30
CA VAL A 202 -3.41 5.97 17.37
C VAL A 202 -3.98 6.75 16.20
N SER A 203 -4.66 7.88 16.45
CA SER A 203 -5.22 8.70 15.37
C SER A 203 -4.18 9.25 14.39
N LEU A 204 -3.03 9.70 14.90
CA LEU A 204 -1.94 10.23 14.06
C LEU A 204 -1.30 9.12 13.22
N VAL A 205 -1.11 7.92 13.78
CA VAL A 205 -0.59 6.77 13.04
C VAL A 205 -1.60 6.29 12.00
N LEU A 206 -2.87 6.16 12.36
CA LEU A 206 -3.92 5.73 11.43
C LEU A 206 -4.09 6.72 10.26
N ALA A 207 -3.99 8.02 10.52
CA ALA A 207 -4.10 9.04 9.47
C ALA A 207 -2.95 9.00 8.45
N LEU A 208 -1.81 8.40 8.78
CA LEU A 208 -0.68 8.20 7.86
C LEU A 208 -0.76 6.87 7.09
N LEU A 209 -1.65 5.97 7.49
CA LEU A 209 -1.74 4.65 6.90
C LEU A 209 -2.47 4.70 5.55
N PRO A 210 -1.94 4.02 4.52
CA PRO A 210 -2.66 3.89 3.25
C PRO A 210 -4.01 3.19 3.42
N PRO A 211 -5.03 3.55 2.62
CA PRO A 211 -6.34 2.92 2.68
C PRO A 211 -6.25 1.41 2.41
N GLY A 212 -7.00 0.63 3.17
CA GLY A 212 -7.05 -0.84 3.01
C GLY A 212 -5.88 -1.62 3.61
N ILE A 213 -4.86 -0.94 4.18
CA ILE A 213 -3.69 -1.61 4.78
C ILE A 213 -4.04 -2.49 6.00
N LEU A 214 -5.14 -2.16 6.69
CA LEU A 214 -5.67 -2.91 7.83
C LEU A 214 -6.52 -4.12 7.42
N SER A 215 -6.74 -4.33 6.11
CA SER A 215 -7.47 -5.51 5.62
C SER A 215 -6.67 -6.80 5.87
N ALA A 216 -7.39 -7.92 6.02
CA ALA A 216 -6.81 -9.22 6.37
C ALA A 216 -6.19 -9.98 5.17
N ALA A 217 -5.89 -9.30 4.06
CA ALA A 217 -5.34 -9.94 2.88
C ALA A 217 -3.88 -10.40 3.09
N PRO A 218 -3.56 -11.69 2.91
CA PRO A 218 -2.22 -12.24 3.18
C PRO A 218 -1.10 -11.60 2.35
N GLU A 219 -1.40 -11.23 1.10
CA GLU A 219 -0.43 -10.67 0.14
C GLU A 219 0.05 -9.24 0.50
N ILE A 220 -0.60 -8.59 1.46
CA ILE A 220 -0.31 -7.21 1.89
C ILE A 220 0.75 -7.16 3.02
N GLY A 221 1.20 -8.32 3.53
CA GLY A 221 2.04 -8.43 4.73
C GLY A 221 3.31 -7.56 4.73
N GLU A 222 4.14 -7.65 3.67
CA GLU A 222 5.39 -6.89 3.59
C GLU A 222 5.15 -5.39 3.42
N TRP A 223 4.18 -5.02 2.59
CA TRP A 223 3.83 -3.62 2.35
C TRP A 223 3.23 -2.97 3.60
N ARG A 224 2.41 -3.72 4.36
CA ARG A 224 1.88 -3.32 5.67
C ARG A 224 2.99 -3.06 6.67
N GLY A 225 3.97 -3.95 6.77
CA GLY A 225 5.13 -3.75 7.65
C GLY A 225 5.87 -2.45 7.34
N LYS A 226 6.15 -2.20 6.05
CA LYS A 226 6.82 -0.96 5.59
C LYS A 226 5.97 0.29 5.87
N ALA A 227 4.67 0.26 5.56
CA ALA A 227 3.78 1.39 5.78
C ALA A 227 3.64 1.74 7.27
N LEU A 228 3.48 0.74 8.14
CA LEU A 228 3.45 0.91 9.59
C LEU A 228 4.77 1.48 10.11
N PHE A 229 5.90 0.94 9.65
CA PHE A 229 7.22 1.42 10.07
C PHE A 229 7.45 2.89 9.69
N VAL A 230 7.10 3.29 8.46
CA VAL A 230 7.19 4.69 8.02
C VAL A 230 6.26 5.58 8.84
N SER A 231 5.03 5.15 9.09
CA SER A 231 4.03 5.93 9.85
C SER A 231 4.48 6.14 11.30
N LEU A 232 4.88 5.05 11.97
CA LEU A 232 5.43 5.09 13.33
C LEU A 232 6.71 5.93 13.40
N GLY A 233 7.63 5.75 12.44
CA GLY A 233 8.85 6.53 12.35
C GLY A 233 8.58 8.03 12.15
N THR A 234 7.56 8.38 11.39
CA THR A 234 7.14 9.78 11.17
C THR A 234 6.57 10.39 12.43
N VAL A 235 5.64 9.70 13.10
CA VAL A 235 5.04 10.18 14.37
C VAL A 235 6.12 10.29 15.44
N PHE A 236 6.93 9.24 15.64
CA PHE A 236 8.00 9.25 16.63
C PHE A 236 9.05 10.32 16.33
N GLY A 237 9.47 10.45 15.07
CA GLY A 237 10.40 11.50 14.64
C GLY A 237 9.86 12.89 14.90
N ALA A 238 8.58 13.15 14.59
CA ALA A 238 7.93 14.42 14.87
C ALA A 238 7.83 14.70 16.37
N LEU A 239 7.52 13.70 17.20
CA LEU A 239 7.47 13.84 18.65
C LEU A 239 8.84 14.13 19.25
N VAL A 240 9.89 13.42 18.83
CA VAL A 240 11.28 13.68 19.27
C VAL A 240 11.71 15.09 18.87
N ALA A 241 11.43 15.49 17.63
CA ALA A 241 11.71 16.84 17.16
C ALA A 241 10.93 17.90 17.95
N ALA A 242 9.67 17.61 18.32
CA ALA A 242 8.85 18.51 19.11
C ALA A 242 9.40 18.66 20.52
N VAL A 243 9.78 17.56 21.18
CA VAL A 243 10.44 17.59 22.49
C VAL A 243 11.75 18.37 22.43
N ALA A 244 12.59 18.14 21.42
CA ALA A 244 13.84 18.88 21.24
C ALA A 244 13.58 20.40 21.05
N SER A 245 12.56 20.74 20.26
CA SER A 245 12.13 22.13 20.04
C SER A 245 11.61 22.78 21.33
N ILE A 246 10.82 22.04 22.12
CA ILE A 246 10.32 22.50 23.42
C ILE A 246 11.48 22.72 24.41
N ILE A 247 12.44 21.80 24.50
CA ILE A 247 13.64 21.94 25.35
C ILE A 247 14.45 23.17 24.93
N ALA A 248 14.65 23.37 23.62
CA ALA A 248 15.36 24.55 23.12
C ALA A 248 14.62 25.85 23.47
N LEU A 249 13.30 25.88 23.33
CA LEU A 249 12.46 27.04 23.72
C LEU A 249 12.57 27.33 25.21
N MET A 250 12.46 26.32 26.08
CA MET A 250 12.61 26.50 27.53
C MET A 250 14.01 27.00 27.91
N ARG A 251 15.05 26.60 27.18
CA ARG A 251 16.42 27.05 27.44
C ARG A 251 16.67 28.50 27.00
N ILE A 252 16.06 28.92 25.90
CA ILE A 252 16.21 30.27 25.33
C ILE A 252 15.30 31.28 26.05
N MET A 253 14.13 30.84 26.53
CA MET A 253 13.16 31.66 27.25
C MET A 253 12.90 31.11 28.66
N PRO A 254 13.85 31.23 29.61
CA PRO A 254 13.66 30.78 30.99
C PRO A 254 12.64 31.60 31.80
N ARG A 255 11.95 32.56 31.17
CA ARG A 255 10.98 33.47 31.81
C ARG A 255 9.65 33.52 31.05
N VAL A 256 9.18 32.40 30.52
CA VAL A 256 7.74 32.24 30.36
C VAL A 256 7.25 31.86 31.77
N PRO A 257 6.46 32.71 32.45
CA PRO A 257 6.03 32.44 33.81
C PRO A 257 5.21 31.16 33.92
#